data_AF-A0A653VDU2-F1
#
_entry.id   AF-A0A653VDU2-F1
#
_cell.length_a   1.000
_cell.length_b   1.000
_cell.length_c   1.000
_cell.angle_alpha   90.00
_cell.angle_beta   90.00
_cell.angle_gamma   90.00
#
_symmetry.space_group_name_H-M   'P 1'
#
loop_
_entity.id
_entity.type
_entity.pdbx_description
1 polymer ?
#
loop_
_entity_poly.entity_id
_entity_poly.type
_entity_poly.pdbx_seq_one_letter_code
_entity_poly.pdbx_strand_id
1 'polypeptide(L)' 'MILKGICLTDEFTPLEKGVEYFLFPLGAAHYYVSKFNRPGSYYGAFEARHFLIKQKEQHQEQLTLF' A
#
# COMPACT_ATOMS: atom_id res chain seq x y z
N MET A 1 -10.30 -1.70 2.96
CA MET A 1 -9.33 -2.77 2.63
C MET A 1 -7.96 -2.11 2.55
N ILE A 2 -6.99 -2.57 3.33
CA ILE A 2 -5.62 -2.05 3.28
C ILE A 2 -4.78 -3.11 2.56
N LEU A 3 -4.19 -2.72 1.42
CA LEU A 3 -3.28 -3.60 0.69
C LEU A 3 -1.87 -3.38 1.24
N LYS A 4 -1.09 -4.44 1.29
CA LYS A 4 0.36 -4.34 1.52
C LYS A 4 1.09 -4.95 0.35
N GLY A 5 2.17 -4.31 -0.05
CA GLY A 5 3.03 -4.84 -1.10
C GLY A 5 4.46 -4.40 -0.96
N ILE A 6 5.33 -5.20 -1.57
CA ILE A 6 6.78 -4.98 -1.54
C ILE A 6 7.17 -4.17 -2.77
N CYS A 7 7.95 -3.11 -2.58
CA CYS A 7 8.50 -2.35 -3.70
C CYS A 7 9.53 -3.21 -4.46
N LEU A 8 9.36 -3.35 -5.77
CA LEU A 8 10.24 -4.15 -6.63
C LEU A 8 11.33 -3.31 -7.32
N THR A 9 11.20 -1.98 -7.29
CA THR A 9 12.15 -1.05 -7.90
C THR A 9 12.83 -0.18 -6.85
N ASP A 10 14.02 0.28 -7.19
CA ASP A 10 14.82 1.29 -6.47
C ASP A 10 14.82 2.65 -7.19
N GLU A 11 14.06 2.78 -8.28
CA GLU A 11 13.96 4.02 -9.08
C GLU A 11 13.25 5.16 -8.33
N PHE A 12 12.46 4.85 -7.31
CA PHE A 12 11.70 5.84 -6.55
C PHE A 12 12.49 6.25 -5.31
N THR A 13 12.97 7.50 -5.27
CA THR A 13 13.76 8.05 -4.15
C THR A 13 13.14 7.83 -2.75
N PRO A 14 11.79 7.93 -2.55
CA PRO A 14 11.21 7.67 -1.23
C PRO A 14 10.96 6.19 -0.92
N LEU A 15 11.15 5.28 -1.88
CA LEU A 15 10.84 3.86 -1.71
C LEU A 15 12.11 3.02 -1.78
N GLU A 16 12.20 2.07 -0.86
CA GLU A 16 13.31 1.13 -0.79
C GLU A 16 12.87 -0.19 -1.40
N LYS A 17 13.67 -0.69 -2.36
CA LYS A 17 13.45 -1.99 -2.98
C LYS A 17 13.50 -3.11 -1.94
N GLY A 18 12.53 -4.00 -1.98
CA GLY A 18 12.38 -5.10 -1.02
C GLY A 18 11.68 -4.72 0.28
N VAL A 19 11.33 -3.44 0.48
CA VAL A 19 10.59 -3.00 1.67
C VAL A 19 9.08 -3.09 1.44
N GLU A 20 8.35 -3.50 2.49
CA GLU A 20 6.89 -3.57 2.49
C GLU A 20 6.28 -2.21 2.82
N TYR A 21 5.28 -1.82 2.03
CA TYR A 21 4.53 -0.59 2.18
C TYR A 21 3.03 -0.86 2.17
N PHE A 22 2.29 0.06 2.78
CA PHE A 22 0.84 0.16 2.69
C PHE A 22 0.47 0.77 1.34
N LEU A 23 -0.36 0.05 0.60
CA LEU A 23 -0.86 0.39 -0.72
C LEU A 23 -2.35 0.72 -0.61
N PHE A 24 -2.74 1.89 -1.10
CA PHE A 24 -4.12 2.33 -1.17
C PHE A 24 -4.52 2.46 -2.64
N PRO A 25 -5.54 1.73 -3.12
CA PRO A 25 -5.91 1.73 -4.53
C PRO A 25 -6.30 3.13 -5.01
N LEU A 26 -5.60 3.61 -6.05
CA LEU A 26 -5.85 4.86 -6.73
C LEU A 26 -6.28 4.56 -8.18
N GLY A 27 -7.54 4.17 -8.33
CA GLY A 27 -8.07 3.70 -9.61
C GLY A 27 -7.56 2.30 -9.98
N ALA A 28 -7.52 2.01 -11.28
CA ALA A 28 -7.26 0.65 -11.78
C ALA A 28 -5.77 0.25 -11.82
N ALA A 29 -4.85 1.23 -11.86
CA ALA A 29 -3.44 0.98 -12.17
C ALA A 29 -2.44 1.64 -11.21
N HIS A 30 -2.90 2.42 -10.24
CA HIS A 30 -2.02 3.14 -9.32
C HIS A 30 -2.35 2.82 -7.86
N TYR A 31 -1.35 2.92 -7.00
CA TYR A 31 -1.48 2.88 -5.56
C TYR A 31 -0.88 4.14 -4.94
N TYR A 32 -1.56 4.71 -3.96
CA TYR A 32 -0.89 5.55 -2.99
C TYR A 32 -0.08 4.67 -2.05
N VAL A 33 1.18 5.03 -1.86
CA VAL A 33 2.13 4.23 -1.08
C VAL A 33 2.48 4.98 0.19
N SER A 34 2.41 4.30 1.32
CA SER A 34 2.83 4.84 2.62
C SER A 34 3.55 3.77 3.45
N LYS A 35 4.52 4.19 4.28
CA LYS A 35 5.15 3.32 5.28
C LYS A 35 4.30 3.18 6.54
N PHE A 36 3.34 4.08 6.74
CA PHE A 36 2.47 4.09 7.90
C PHE A 36 1.02 3.81 7.49
N ASN A 37 0.30 3.05 8.30
CA ASN A 37 -1.15 2.90 8.15
C ASN A 37 -1.89 4.16 8.67
N ARG A 38 -1.53 5.34 8.16
CA ARG A 38 -2.15 6.61 8.55
C ARG A 38 -2.41 7.48 7.31
N PRO A 39 -3.64 7.98 7.15
CA PRO A 39 -3.94 8.92 6.08
C PRO A 39 -3.14 10.21 6.28
N GLY A 40 -2.51 10.71 5.21
CA GLY A 40 -1.72 11.94 5.21
C GLY A 40 -0.19 11.77 5.25
N SER A 41 0.31 10.56 5.43
CA SER A 41 1.76 10.24 5.33
C SER A 41 2.08 9.45 4.06
N TYR A 42 1.49 9.84 2.94
CA TYR A 42 1.74 9.19 1.65
C TYR A 42 3.04 9.71 1.06
N TYR A 43 3.87 8.82 0.51
CA TYR A 43 5.04 9.23 -0.26
C TYR A 43 4.66 9.75 -1.66
N GLY A 44 3.57 9.21 -2.22
CA GLY A 44 3.10 9.53 -3.55
C GLY A 44 2.21 8.45 -4.13
N ALA A 45 1.78 8.68 -5.37
CA ALA A 45 1.08 7.69 -6.19
C ALA A 45 2.08 7.00 -7.12
N PHE A 46 2.05 5.68 -7.16
CA PHE A 46 2.97 4.86 -7.94
C PHE A 46 2.20 3.78 -8.71
N GLU A 47 2.71 3.35 -9.86
CA GLU A 47 2.04 2.31 -10.66
C GLU A 47 2.08 0.95 -9.96
N ALA A 48 0.96 0.24 -10.01
CA ALA A 48 0.75 -1.07 -9.39
C ALA A 48 1.79 -2.12 -9.80
N ARG A 49 2.30 -2.03 -11.02
CA ARG A 49 3.30 -2.97 -11.58
C ARG A 49 4.62 -2.99 -10.83
N HIS A 50 4.95 -1.94 -10.09
CA HIS A 50 6.20 -1.86 -9.31
C HIS A 50 6.08 -2.48 -7.92
N PHE A 51 4.89 -3.00 -7.55
CA PHE A 51 4.66 -3.58 -6.24
C PHE A 51 4.21 -5.02 -6.34
N LEU A 52 4.82 -5.89 -5.54
CA LEU A 52 4.33 -7.24 -5.33
C LEU A 52 3.31 -7.23 -4.19
N ILE A 53 2.03 -7.39 -4.52
CA ILE A 53 0.95 -7.47 -3.54
C ILE A 53 1.12 -8.74 -2.71
N LYS A 54 1.37 -8.61 -1.40
CA LYS A 54 1.52 -9.75 -0.50
C LYS A 54 0.22 -10.12 0.21
N GLN A 55 -0.54 -9.14 0.70
CA GLN A 55 -1.76 -9.40 1.46
C GLN A 55 -2.84 -8.33 1.22
N LYS A 56 -4.07 -8.80 1.01
CA LYS A 56 -5.31 -8.03 1.16
C LYS A 56 -5.76 -8.22 2.61
N GLU A 57 -5.34 -7.35 3.52
CA GLU A 57 -5.92 -7.37 4.86
C GLU A 57 -7.36 -6.82 4.75
N GLN A 58 -8.33 -7.74 4.80
CA GLN A 58 -9.70 -7.41 5.12
C GLN A 58 -9.71 -6.98 6.58
N HIS A 59 -9.67 -5.67 6.83
CA HIS A 59 -10.12 -5.15 8.12
C HIS A 59 -11.63 -5.43 8.18
N GLN A 60 -12.00 -6.63 8.64
CA GLN A 60 -13.34 -6.88 9.13
C GLN A 60 -13.45 -6.02 10.40
N GLU A 61 -14.10 -4.86 10.27
CA GLU A 61 -14.78 -4.27 11.41
C GLU A 61 -15.71 -5.34 11.95
N GLN A 62 -15.26 -6.01 13.01
CA GLN A 62 -16.10 -6.89 13.78
C GLN A 62 -17.13 -5.98 14.45
N LEU A 63 -18.29 -5.86 13.80
CA LEU A 63 -19.52 -5.37 14.40
C LEU A 63 -19.82 -6.26 15.61
N THR A 64 -19.27 -5.92 16.77
CA THR A 64 -19.85 -6.33 18.06
C THR A 64 -21.10 -5.47 18.26
N LEU A 65 -22.19 -5.89 17.61
CA LEU A 65 -23.54 -5.66 18.08
C LEU A 65 -23.84 -6.75 19.11
N PHE A 66 -23.60 -6.48 20.39
CA PHE A 66 -24.29 -7.10 21.53
C PHE A 66 -24.27 -6.13 22.71
#